data_AF-A0A2M3Z777-F1
#
_entry.id   AF-A0A2M3Z777-F1
#
_cell.length_a   1.000
_cell.length_b   1.000
_cell.length_c   1.000
_cell.angle_alpha   90.00
_cell.angle_beta   90.00
_cell.angle_gamma   90.00
#
_symmetry.space_group_name_H-M   'P 1'
#
loop_
_entity.id
_entity.type
_entity.pdbx_description
1 polymer ?
#
loop_
_entity_poly.entity_id
_entity_poly.type
_entity_poly.pdbx_seq_one_letter_code
_entity_poly.pdbx_strand_id
1 'polypeptide(L)'
;ETAADKKRRKTTSTHLSEGSASLVKVSKDDVYLNTIAFEKQEANNRSPANDTHIFDGVSAELKDLFTEVARLKMENTEETTAEIEEKRIEGSLALVLLKKLNRLDKVRIRDGRTALHKEKLRVDSNRLQLQNLLYEEEHLKREIQQCYLFKSQDEEIDLIPENEFYQNAPEAVSRPTKTRHDDHAKRIARLEWELQQRKELDSHLKELQTLKETIENDIVAKSKRLDSLGPRLRELIVATRPLQEALQMPFEKGWEIQKTVRLLAPPLYLLYANMIAYSETCDNLLSTTIHGDEEEAKQIESLLQFQYNSHHRVDSGDNRDRADSDNDDNDQEPERGVKKRHRGQPKTNLAEQRRENLLTAHPLCVTVTVRAKEGHLSVSEKLPGLAITFYYLPNINIVTINCSLTDFTIAGTATSDILSMDTILSELFSNDTGLESPNPRTKYQLQEITEDANMFISLLKEKALGKPYRWAQELCGLEFISAPGNRSFMHSYETFLKADCSQKTIPSILRKIRTRWEARLQLYQQIYELESKLIDTSINNEHDHPIRISCTLLQW
;
A
#
# COMPACT_ATOMS: atom_id res chain seq x y z
N GLU A 1 20.19 65.39 -15.02
CA GLU A 1 19.68 65.84 -13.70
C GLU A 1 19.94 64.70 -12.73
N THR A 2 20.73 64.73 -11.65
CA THR A 2 21.39 65.73 -10.78
C THR A 2 22.56 64.96 -10.11
N ALA A 3 23.84 65.19 -10.43
CA ALA A 3 24.79 66.13 -9.80
C ALA A 3 24.87 66.11 -8.26
N ALA A 4 25.94 65.49 -7.71
CA ALA A 4 26.66 65.81 -6.47
C ALA A 4 27.77 64.74 -6.26
N ASP A 5 29.02 64.96 -5.84
CA ASP A 5 29.85 66.15 -5.71
C ASP A 5 31.31 65.63 -5.51
N LYS A 6 32.19 65.74 -6.52
CA LYS A 6 33.60 65.31 -6.41
C LYS A 6 34.47 66.52 -6.02
N LYS A 7 34.80 66.65 -4.74
CA LYS A 7 35.78 67.64 -4.22
C LYS A 7 37.19 67.33 -4.74
N ARG A 8 37.54 67.95 -5.87
CA ARG A 8 38.89 67.99 -6.44
C ARG A 8 39.60 69.24 -5.91
N ARG A 9 40.57 69.05 -5.01
CA ARG A 9 41.42 70.11 -4.47
C ARG A 9 42.34 70.63 -5.58
N LYS A 10 42.10 71.87 -6.00
CA LYS A 10 42.87 72.64 -6.99
C LYS A 10 44.03 73.30 -6.24
N THR A 11 45.27 72.88 -6.49
CA THR A 11 46.46 73.59 -6.01
C THR A 11 46.84 74.66 -7.01
N THR A 12 46.89 75.88 -6.49
CA THR A 12 47.15 77.16 -7.12
C THR A 12 48.52 77.18 -7.79
N SER A 13 48.52 77.44 -9.10
CA SER A 13 49.68 77.96 -9.84
C SER A 13 49.70 79.47 -9.63
N THR A 14 50.68 79.97 -8.88
CA THR A 14 51.07 81.37 -8.87
C THR A 14 52.40 81.50 -9.60
N HIS A 15 52.32 81.96 -10.84
CA HIS A 15 53.40 82.62 -11.54
C HIS A 15 53.83 83.87 -10.74
N LEU A 16 55.10 83.95 -10.37
CA LEU A 16 55.76 85.21 -10.03
C LEU A 16 56.54 85.65 -11.27
N SER A 17 56.07 86.75 -11.86
CA SER A 17 56.76 87.53 -12.87
C SER A 17 57.82 88.42 -12.20
N GLU A 18 58.89 88.58 -12.94
CA GLU A 18 60.09 89.41 -12.80
C GLU A 18 59.96 90.76 -12.07
N GLY A 19 61.06 91.13 -11.40
CA GLY A 19 61.58 92.50 -11.52
C GLY A 19 61.71 93.31 -10.23
N SER A 20 62.82 93.15 -9.51
CA SER A 20 63.49 94.28 -8.85
C SER A 20 64.90 93.90 -8.43
N ALA A 21 65.89 94.38 -9.19
CA ALA A 21 67.29 94.37 -8.81
C ALA A 21 67.50 95.35 -7.65
N SER A 22 67.74 94.83 -6.45
CA SER A 22 68.36 95.57 -5.37
C SER A 22 69.61 94.80 -4.94
N LEU A 23 70.73 95.51 -4.81
CA LEU A 23 72.01 94.95 -4.38
C LEU A 23 71.86 94.38 -2.97
N VAL A 24 71.69 93.06 -2.87
CA VAL A 24 71.67 92.34 -1.59
C VAL A 24 73.05 91.75 -1.36
N LYS A 25 73.69 92.16 -0.25
CA LYS A 25 74.89 91.54 0.31
C LYS A 25 74.68 90.02 0.33
N VAL A 26 75.46 89.30 -0.47
CA VAL A 26 75.42 87.84 -0.56
C VAL A 26 75.61 87.27 0.84
N SER A 27 74.58 86.62 1.36
CA SER A 27 74.62 85.93 2.65
C SER A 27 75.68 84.82 2.55
N LYS A 28 76.41 84.52 3.63
CA LYS A 28 77.44 83.45 3.59
C LYS A 28 76.87 82.13 3.08
N ASP A 29 75.58 81.85 3.34
CA ASP A 29 74.89 80.65 2.89
C ASP A 29 74.74 80.60 1.36
N ASP A 30 74.54 81.73 0.69
CA ASP A 30 74.48 81.82 -0.77
C ASP A 30 75.84 81.57 -1.42
N VAL A 31 76.93 82.00 -0.78
CA VAL A 31 78.30 81.71 -1.25
C VAL A 31 78.60 80.21 -1.16
N TYR A 32 78.21 79.56 -0.06
CA TYR A 32 78.39 78.11 0.11
C TYR A 32 77.55 77.32 -0.90
N LEU A 33 76.29 77.70 -1.12
CA LEU A 33 75.42 77.08 -2.11
C LEU A 33 75.96 77.23 -3.53
N ASN A 34 76.44 78.42 -3.90
CA ASN A 34 77.08 78.66 -5.18
C ASN A 34 78.38 77.87 -5.34
N THR A 35 79.18 77.73 -4.28
CA THR A 35 80.39 76.90 -4.30
C THR A 35 80.06 75.42 -4.52
N ILE A 36 79.02 74.91 -3.86
CA ILE A 36 78.55 73.52 -4.05
C ILE A 36 77.99 73.32 -5.46
N ALA A 37 77.28 74.30 -6.01
CA ALA A 37 76.76 74.25 -7.38
C ALA A 37 77.89 74.26 -8.41
N PHE A 38 78.90 75.11 -8.20
CA PHE A 38 80.09 75.18 -9.04
C PHE A 38 80.89 73.88 -8.99
N GLU A 39 81.11 73.32 -7.80
CA GLU A 39 81.79 72.02 -7.65
C GLU A 39 81.02 70.87 -8.26
N LYS A 40 79.68 70.88 -8.21
CA LYS A 40 78.85 69.88 -8.92
C LYS A 40 79.03 69.99 -10.44
N GLN A 41 79.05 71.20 -10.97
CA GLN A 41 79.27 71.44 -12.40
C GLN A 41 80.69 71.02 -12.81
N GLU A 42 81.70 71.33 -11.99
CA GLU A 42 83.09 70.93 -12.21
C GLU A 42 83.26 69.40 -12.11
N ALA A 43 82.60 68.75 -11.15
CA ALA A 43 82.62 67.29 -10.99
C ALA A 43 81.98 66.54 -12.17
N ASN A 44 80.94 67.10 -12.78
CA ASN A 44 80.28 66.53 -13.96
C ASN A 44 81.08 66.74 -15.25
N ASN A 45 81.77 67.87 -15.39
CA ASN A 45 82.56 68.19 -16.58
C ASN A 45 83.92 67.46 -16.61
N ARG A 46 84.46 67.08 -15.45
CA ARG A 46 85.73 66.36 -15.33
C ARG A 46 85.55 64.85 -15.33
N SER A 47 86.42 64.16 -16.06
CA SER A 47 86.47 62.69 -16.06
C SER A 47 87.02 62.16 -14.73
N PRO A 48 86.37 61.16 -14.10
CA PRO A 48 86.88 60.51 -12.88
C PRO A 48 88.29 59.95 -13.03
N ALA A 49 88.61 59.35 -14.19
CA ALA A 49 89.91 58.76 -14.45
C ALA A 49 91.04 59.80 -14.53
N ASN A 50 90.75 60.99 -15.06
CA ASN A 50 91.73 62.08 -15.13
C ASN A 50 91.97 62.68 -13.74
N ASP A 51 90.93 62.80 -12.91
CA ASP A 51 91.07 63.28 -11.53
C ASP A 51 91.87 62.31 -10.66
N THR A 52 91.75 60.99 -10.87
CA THR A 52 92.61 60.00 -10.22
C THR A 52 94.08 60.19 -10.61
N HIS A 53 94.37 60.39 -11.90
CA HIS A 53 95.73 60.64 -12.36
C HIS A 53 96.30 61.96 -11.81
N ILE A 54 95.49 63.01 -11.70
CA ILE A 54 95.89 64.29 -11.08
C ILE A 54 96.12 64.10 -9.58
N PHE A 55 95.28 63.33 -8.89
CA PHE A 55 95.46 63.02 -7.47
C PHE A 55 96.77 62.28 -7.20
N ASP A 56 97.11 61.29 -8.03
CA ASP A 56 98.36 60.53 -7.92
C ASP A 56 99.57 61.41 -8.23
N GLY A 57 99.48 62.28 -9.26
CA GLY A 57 100.52 63.25 -9.61
C GLY A 57 100.81 64.27 -8.50
N VAL A 58 99.76 64.89 -7.93
CA VAL A 58 99.89 65.86 -6.82
C VAL A 58 100.37 65.17 -5.54
N SER A 59 100.02 63.90 -5.34
CA SER A 59 100.53 63.11 -4.20
C SER A 59 102.01 62.77 -4.34
N ALA A 60 102.51 62.58 -5.57
CA ALA A 60 103.94 62.42 -5.84
C ALA A 60 104.69 63.74 -5.65
N GLU A 61 104.18 64.84 -6.21
CA GLU A 61 104.72 66.20 -6.03
C GLU A 61 104.79 66.60 -4.55
N LEU A 62 103.75 66.31 -3.76
CA LEU A 62 103.76 66.59 -2.32
C LEU A 62 104.79 65.74 -1.56
N LYS A 63 105.04 64.49 -1.98
CA LYS A 63 106.10 63.65 -1.41
C LYS A 63 107.48 64.23 -1.73
N ASP A 64 107.70 64.67 -2.96
CA ASP A 64 108.95 65.29 -3.39
C ASP A 64 109.21 66.60 -2.63
N LEU A 65 108.18 67.43 -2.46
CA LEU A 65 108.24 68.65 -1.64
C LEU A 65 108.55 68.35 -0.17
N PHE A 66 107.99 67.28 0.41
CA PHE A 66 108.34 66.86 1.77
C PHE A 66 109.78 66.37 1.89
N THR A 67 110.29 65.64 0.90
CA THR A 67 111.71 65.23 0.88
C THR A 67 112.65 66.42 0.74
N GLU A 68 112.27 67.41 -0.05
CA GLU A 68 113.07 68.62 -0.28
C GLU A 68 113.05 69.56 0.94
N VAL A 69 111.90 69.76 1.57
CA VAL A 69 111.80 70.51 2.84
C VAL A 69 112.56 69.80 3.96
N ALA A 70 112.60 68.46 3.97
CA ALA A 70 113.41 67.70 4.91
C ALA A 70 114.91 67.91 4.68
N ARG A 71 115.34 67.98 3.41
CA ARG A 71 116.73 68.27 3.00
C ARG A 71 117.14 69.70 3.39
N LEU A 72 116.33 70.70 3.04
CA LEU A 72 116.59 72.12 3.36
C LEU A 72 116.60 72.39 4.87
N LYS A 73 115.82 71.65 5.66
CA LYS A 73 115.87 71.71 7.14
C LYS A 73 117.18 71.16 7.74
N MET A 74 117.92 70.31 7.02
CA MET A 74 119.22 69.79 7.48
C MET A 74 120.35 70.81 7.27
N GLU A 75 120.22 71.72 6.29
CA GLU A 75 121.25 72.70 5.92
C GLU A 75 121.18 74.05 6.70
N ASN A 76 120.06 74.35 7.37
CA ASN A 76 119.90 75.34 8.46
C ASN A 76 120.63 76.72 8.27
N THR A 77 120.41 77.39 7.14
CA THR A 77 120.94 78.74 6.80
C THR A 77 119.81 79.79 6.66
N GLU A 78 120.04 81.10 6.84
CA GLU A 78 118.96 82.11 6.76
C GLU A 78 118.21 82.12 5.40
N GLU A 79 118.90 81.88 4.28
CA GLU A 79 118.27 81.71 2.95
C GLU A 79 117.39 80.46 2.86
N THR A 80 117.75 79.38 3.55
CA THR A 80 116.93 78.14 3.60
C THR A 80 115.58 78.37 4.30
N THR A 81 115.48 79.37 5.18
CA THR A 81 114.20 79.69 5.85
C THR A 81 113.18 80.32 4.90
N ALA A 82 113.63 81.11 3.92
CA ALA A 82 112.77 81.71 2.90
C ALA A 82 112.31 80.65 1.88
N GLU A 83 113.21 79.78 1.43
CA GLU A 83 112.88 78.67 0.52
C GLU A 83 111.95 77.64 1.17
N ILE A 84 112.10 77.37 2.47
CA ILE A 84 111.18 76.52 3.22
C ILE A 84 109.78 77.14 3.27
N GLU A 85 109.65 78.46 3.40
CA GLU A 85 108.34 79.13 3.42
C GLU A 85 107.69 79.11 2.03
N GLU A 86 108.46 79.29 0.95
CA GLU A 86 107.97 79.11 -0.42
C GLU A 86 107.49 77.68 -0.69
N LYS A 87 108.28 76.67 -0.31
CA LYS A 87 107.92 75.25 -0.44
C LYS A 87 106.75 74.86 0.46
N ARG A 88 106.56 75.52 1.61
CA ARG A 88 105.35 75.38 2.45
C ARG A 88 104.11 75.94 1.79
N ILE A 89 104.22 77.06 1.08
CA ILE A 89 103.11 77.62 0.29
C ILE A 89 102.75 76.66 -0.85
N GLU A 90 103.74 76.14 -1.57
CA GLU A 90 103.57 75.14 -2.64
C GLU A 90 102.90 73.85 -2.12
N GLY A 91 103.39 73.29 -1.01
CA GLY A 91 102.78 72.11 -0.36
C GLY A 91 101.38 72.38 0.19
N SER A 92 101.11 73.60 0.69
CA SER A 92 99.78 74.01 1.13
C SER A 92 98.81 74.11 -0.05
N LEU A 93 99.26 74.59 -1.21
CA LEU A 93 98.48 74.64 -2.45
C LEU A 93 98.15 73.23 -2.96
N ALA A 94 99.12 72.32 -2.93
CA ALA A 94 98.92 70.90 -3.26
C ALA A 94 97.89 70.24 -2.32
N LEU A 95 97.94 70.50 -1.01
CA LEU A 95 96.94 70.02 -0.05
C LEU A 95 95.54 70.59 -0.32
N VAL A 96 95.43 71.86 -0.73
CA VAL A 96 94.15 72.46 -1.14
C VAL A 96 93.61 71.76 -2.39
N LEU A 97 94.46 71.44 -3.36
CA LEU A 97 94.09 70.72 -4.57
C LEU A 97 93.61 69.29 -4.26
N LEU A 98 94.31 68.55 -3.38
CA LEU A 98 93.88 67.22 -2.93
C LEU A 98 92.54 67.26 -2.17
N LYS A 99 92.33 68.27 -1.32
CA LYS A 99 91.04 68.47 -0.64
C LYS A 99 89.92 68.78 -1.63
N LYS A 100 90.21 69.55 -2.68
CA LYS A 100 89.28 69.85 -3.77
C LYS A 100 88.91 68.57 -4.53
N LEU A 101 89.87 67.76 -4.94
CA LEU A 101 89.65 66.48 -5.62
C LEU A 101 88.80 65.51 -4.78
N ASN A 102 89.10 65.37 -3.48
CA ASN A 102 88.29 64.56 -2.56
C ASN A 102 86.85 65.07 -2.43
N ARG A 103 86.66 66.40 -2.46
CA ARG A 103 85.32 67.01 -2.40
C ARG A 103 84.54 66.73 -3.68
N LEU A 104 85.19 66.81 -4.85
CA LEU A 104 84.57 66.45 -6.14
C LEU A 104 84.18 64.96 -6.17
N ASP A 105 85.05 64.06 -5.71
CA ASP A 105 84.75 62.62 -5.66
C ASP A 105 83.56 62.30 -4.74
N LYS A 106 83.52 62.90 -3.54
CA LYS A 106 82.36 62.77 -2.63
C LYS A 106 81.07 63.28 -3.25
N VAL A 107 81.13 64.38 -4.01
CA VAL A 107 79.98 64.91 -4.75
C VAL A 107 79.51 63.90 -5.81
N ARG A 108 80.42 63.32 -6.60
CA ARG A 108 80.08 62.27 -7.59
C ARG A 108 79.45 61.04 -6.95
N ILE A 109 80.03 60.52 -5.87
CA ILE A 109 79.50 59.35 -5.16
C ILE A 109 78.09 59.63 -4.64
N ARG A 110 77.88 60.81 -4.04
CA ARG A 110 76.55 61.21 -3.56
C ARG A 110 75.57 61.32 -4.73
N ASP A 111 75.95 61.98 -5.81
CA ASP A 111 75.07 62.23 -6.94
C ASP A 111 74.72 60.89 -7.65
N GLY A 112 75.69 59.99 -7.83
CA GLY A 112 75.46 58.63 -8.33
C GLY A 112 74.53 57.81 -7.42
N ARG A 113 74.70 57.90 -6.09
CA ARG A 113 73.80 57.26 -5.14
C ARG A 113 72.38 57.82 -5.21
N THR A 114 72.22 59.13 -5.38
CA THR A 114 70.90 59.76 -5.54
C THR A 114 70.24 59.39 -6.86
N ALA A 115 71.00 59.31 -7.96
CA ALA A 115 70.50 58.88 -9.26
C ALA A 115 70.05 57.42 -9.21
N LEU A 116 70.86 56.52 -8.64
CA LEU A 116 70.49 55.11 -8.44
C LEU A 116 69.24 54.99 -7.55
N HIS A 117 69.16 55.76 -6.48
CA HIS A 117 67.99 55.75 -5.60
C HIS A 117 66.73 56.24 -6.33
N LYS A 118 66.84 57.27 -7.17
CA LYS A 118 65.73 57.76 -8.00
C LYS A 118 65.23 56.69 -8.97
N GLU A 119 66.14 55.99 -9.64
CA GLU A 119 65.78 54.89 -10.54
C GLU A 119 65.19 53.69 -9.79
N LYS A 120 65.72 53.36 -8.61
CA LYS A 120 65.14 52.34 -7.73
C LYS A 120 63.69 52.68 -7.37
N LEU A 121 63.41 53.91 -6.94
CA LEU A 121 62.04 54.35 -6.63
C LEU A 121 61.12 54.25 -7.83
N ARG A 122 61.62 54.57 -9.04
CA ARG A 122 60.85 54.42 -10.28
C ARG A 122 60.51 52.96 -10.56
N VAL A 123 61.48 52.06 -10.41
CA VAL A 123 61.25 50.61 -10.56
C VAL A 123 60.28 50.08 -9.51
N ASP A 124 60.41 50.49 -8.24
CA ASP A 124 59.50 50.08 -7.17
C ASP A 124 58.07 50.60 -7.43
N SER A 125 57.92 51.83 -7.94
CA SER A 125 56.63 52.36 -8.37
C SER A 125 56.01 51.54 -9.51
N ASN A 126 56.79 51.20 -10.53
CA ASN A 126 56.32 50.37 -11.65
C ASN A 126 55.99 48.94 -11.19
N ARG A 127 56.77 48.38 -10.26
CA ARG A 127 56.50 47.07 -9.68
C ARG A 127 55.21 47.06 -8.87
N LEU A 128 54.92 48.14 -8.14
CA LEU A 128 53.65 48.30 -7.44
C LEU A 128 52.47 48.36 -8.42
N GLN A 129 52.61 49.09 -9.54
CA GLN A 129 51.59 49.13 -10.59
C GLN A 129 51.38 47.74 -11.23
N LEU A 130 52.45 47.02 -11.53
CA LEU A 130 52.37 45.65 -12.04
C LEU A 130 51.65 44.73 -11.05
N GLN A 131 51.97 44.83 -9.76
CA GLN A 131 51.35 44.02 -8.74
C GLN A 131 49.86 44.33 -8.58
N ASN A 132 49.45 45.60 -8.68
CA ASN A 132 48.03 45.97 -8.72
C ASN A 132 47.32 45.35 -9.92
N LEU A 133 47.92 45.37 -11.11
CA LEU A 133 47.34 44.75 -12.30
C LEU A 133 47.25 43.23 -12.20
N LEU A 134 48.25 42.56 -11.61
CA LEU A 134 48.20 41.12 -11.36
C LEU A 134 47.09 40.75 -10.37
N TYR A 135 46.89 41.56 -9.33
CA TYR A 135 45.76 41.38 -8.42
C TYR A 135 44.41 41.57 -9.13
N GLU A 136 44.30 42.56 -10.01
CA GLU A 136 43.09 42.78 -10.81
C GLU A 136 42.83 41.60 -11.76
N GLU A 137 43.86 41.10 -12.45
CA GLU A 137 43.77 39.92 -13.31
C GLU A 137 43.30 38.69 -12.51
N GLU A 138 43.90 38.45 -11.34
CA GLU A 138 43.54 37.31 -10.49
C GLU A 138 42.11 37.45 -9.95
N HIS A 139 41.70 38.67 -9.56
CA HIS A 139 40.33 38.95 -9.14
C HIS A 139 39.34 38.67 -10.27
N LEU A 140 39.60 39.20 -11.47
CA LEU A 140 38.75 38.99 -12.64
C LEU A 140 38.69 37.51 -13.03
N LYS A 141 39.81 36.78 -12.96
CA LYS A 141 39.83 35.33 -13.20
C LYS A 141 38.97 34.57 -12.19
N ARG A 142 39.06 34.92 -10.90
CA ARG A 142 38.20 34.34 -9.85
C ARG A 142 36.73 34.66 -10.08
N GLU A 143 36.42 35.88 -10.48
CA GLU A 143 35.05 36.31 -10.80
C GLU A 143 34.50 35.57 -12.02
N ILE A 144 35.29 35.44 -13.09
CA ILE A 144 34.93 34.63 -14.26
C ILE A 144 34.69 33.17 -13.86
N GLN A 145 35.56 32.57 -13.05
CA GLN A 145 35.35 31.21 -12.55
C GLN A 145 34.07 31.10 -11.72
N GLN A 146 33.78 32.09 -10.88
CA GLN A 146 32.54 32.15 -10.12
C GLN A 146 31.32 32.23 -11.04
N CYS A 147 31.40 32.99 -12.13
CA CYS A 147 30.36 33.04 -13.16
C CYS A 147 30.20 31.71 -13.91
N TYR A 148 31.28 30.98 -14.18
CA TYR A 148 31.19 29.64 -14.80
C TYR A 148 30.62 28.57 -13.84
N LEU A 149 30.83 28.74 -12.54
CA LEU A 149 30.27 27.87 -11.50
C LEU A 149 28.79 28.16 -11.23
N PHE A 150 28.24 29.25 -11.80
CA PHE A 150 26.82 29.52 -11.73
C PHE A 150 26.06 28.47 -12.52
N LYS A 151 25.41 27.56 -11.79
CA LYS A 151 24.43 26.63 -12.34
C LYS A 151 23.05 27.19 -12.06
N SER A 152 22.27 27.36 -13.11
CA SER A 152 20.90 27.78 -12.99
C SER A 152 20.01 26.57 -12.73
N GLN A 153 18.95 26.77 -11.95
CA GLN A 153 18.05 25.70 -11.49
C GLN A 153 17.27 25.03 -12.64
N ASP A 154 17.22 25.65 -13.83
CA ASP A 154 16.60 25.09 -15.02
C ASP A 154 17.41 23.95 -15.67
N GLU A 155 18.68 23.79 -15.32
CA GLU A 155 19.50 22.68 -15.82
C GLU A 155 19.08 21.33 -15.28
N GLU A 156 18.53 21.27 -14.06
CA GLU A 156 18.08 20.05 -13.38
C GLU A 156 16.64 19.64 -13.76
N ILE A 157 15.92 20.48 -14.50
CA ILE A 157 14.53 20.19 -14.86
C ILE A 157 14.49 19.29 -16.08
N ASP A 158 13.94 18.09 -15.91
CA ASP A 158 13.63 17.19 -17.02
C ASP A 158 12.53 17.81 -17.90
N LEU A 159 12.89 18.16 -19.13
CA LEU A 159 12.00 18.78 -20.09
C LEU A 159 11.37 17.75 -21.04
N ILE A 160 10.20 18.10 -21.57
CA ILE A 160 9.48 17.35 -22.59
C ILE A 160 10.36 17.18 -23.84
N PRO A 161 10.40 15.97 -24.45
CA PRO A 161 11.15 15.73 -25.68
C PRO A 161 10.80 16.70 -26.80
N GLU A 162 11.80 17.01 -27.63
CA GLU A 162 11.67 18.03 -28.68
C GLU A 162 10.51 17.77 -29.65
N ASN A 163 10.29 16.49 -29.95
CA ASN A 163 9.26 16.04 -30.88
C ASN A 163 7.85 16.31 -30.33
N GLU A 164 7.63 16.03 -29.05
CA GLU A 164 6.34 16.25 -28.39
C GLU A 164 6.08 17.75 -28.18
N PHE A 165 7.13 18.53 -27.91
CA PHE A 165 7.01 19.98 -27.82
C PHE A 165 6.47 20.59 -29.12
N TYR A 166 7.05 20.28 -30.28
CA TYR A 166 6.58 20.86 -31.54
C TYR A 166 5.23 20.30 -32.03
N GLN A 167 4.82 19.12 -31.56
CA GLN A 167 3.52 18.52 -31.91
C GLN A 167 2.37 19.07 -31.06
N ASN A 168 2.61 19.27 -29.75
CA ASN A 168 1.56 19.58 -28.79
C ASN A 168 1.55 21.05 -28.34
N ALA A 169 2.64 21.79 -28.51
CA ALA A 169 2.70 23.20 -28.09
C ALA A 169 1.96 24.11 -29.09
N PRO A 170 1.12 25.04 -28.60
CA PRO A 170 0.51 26.07 -29.44
C PRO A 170 1.56 26.93 -30.18
N GLU A 171 1.27 27.33 -31.41
CA GLU A 171 2.18 28.15 -32.25
C GLU A 171 2.58 29.48 -31.59
N ALA A 172 1.73 30.02 -30.70
CA ALA A 172 1.99 31.23 -29.92
C ALA A 172 3.22 31.12 -28.99
N VAL A 173 3.47 29.92 -28.45
CA VAL A 173 4.58 29.58 -27.55
C VAL A 173 5.73 28.92 -28.32
N SER A 174 5.41 28.00 -29.23
CA SER A 174 6.39 27.24 -30.01
C SER A 174 7.29 28.11 -30.90
N ARG A 175 6.74 29.20 -31.47
CA ARG A 175 7.44 30.19 -32.32
C ARG A 175 8.54 29.56 -33.20
N PRO A 176 8.20 28.59 -34.07
CA PRO A 176 9.15 27.68 -34.74
C PRO A 176 10.19 28.39 -35.63
N THR A 177 9.93 29.64 -36.03
CA THR A 177 10.85 30.46 -36.83
C THR A 177 12.03 31.01 -36.04
N LYS A 178 11.91 31.17 -34.71
CA LYS A 178 12.99 31.65 -33.83
C LYS A 178 13.62 30.52 -33.02
N THR A 179 12.81 29.57 -32.56
CA THR A 179 13.25 28.44 -31.72
C THR A 179 14.03 27.36 -32.47
N ARG A 180 13.96 27.30 -33.81
CA ARG A 180 14.80 26.38 -34.61
C ARG A 180 16.24 26.85 -34.81
N HIS A 181 16.52 28.12 -34.61
CA HIS A 181 17.84 28.72 -34.89
C HIS A 181 18.59 29.11 -33.62
N ASP A 182 17.89 29.29 -32.50
CA ASP A 182 18.46 29.65 -31.21
C ASP A 182 18.04 28.63 -30.13
N ASP A 183 19.03 27.88 -29.62
CA ASP A 183 18.86 26.86 -28.58
C ASP A 183 18.39 27.46 -27.24
N HIS A 184 18.77 28.70 -26.93
CA HIS A 184 18.33 29.36 -25.71
C HIS A 184 16.85 29.77 -25.81
N ALA A 185 16.44 30.38 -26.92
CA ALA A 185 15.03 30.69 -27.18
C ALA A 185 14.16 29.42 -27.21
N LYS A 186 14.70 28.31 -27.75
CA LYS A 186 14.08 26.98 -27.72
C LYS A 186 13.86 26.48 -26.29
N ARG A 187 14.86 26.59 -25.42
CA ARG A 187 14.74 26.17 -24.01
C ARG A 187 13.73 27.01 -23.25
N ILE A 188 13.71 28.33 -23.43
CA ILE A 188 12.72 29.22 -22.81
C ILE A 188 11.31 28.84 -23.25
N ALA A 189 11.07 28.64 -24.55
CA ALA A 189 9.75 28.29 -25.06
C ALA A 189 9.25 26.95 -24.50
N ARG A 190 10.14 25.98 -24.27
CA ARG A 190 9.82 24.72 -23.58
C ARG A 190 9.43 24.92 -22.13
N LEU A 191 10.22 25.69 -21.38
CA LEU A 191 9.94 26.00 -19.99
C LEU A 191 8.61 26.76 -19.83
N GLU A 192 8.34 27.71 -20.72
CA GLU A 192 7.05 28.43 -20.73
C GLU A 192 5.89 27.48 -20.99
N TRP A 193 6.05 26.55 -21.93
CA TRP A 193 5.00 25.57 -22.22
C TRP A 193 4.76 24.63 -21.04
N GLU A 194 5.82 24.05 -20.48
CA GLU A 194 5.70 23.18 -19.31
C GLU A 194 5.10 23.91 -18.10
N LEU A 195 5.47 25.17 -17.88
CA LEU A 195 4.90 25.97 -16.82
C LEU A 195 3.38 26.12 -17.02
N GLN A 196 2.94 26.38 -18.24
CA GLN A 196 1.52 26.48 -18.57
C GLN A 196 0.80 25.13 -18.37
N GLN A 197 1.40 24.03 -18.81
CA GLN A 197 0.86 22.69 -18.58
C GLN A 197 0.75 22.34 -17.10
N ARG A 198 1.79 22.62 -16.31
CA ARG A 198 1.77 22.37 -14.87
C ARG A 198 0.72 23.22 -14.17
N LYS A 199 0.50 24.46 -14.60
CA LYS A 199 -0.60 25.32 -14.08
C LYS A 199 -1.98 24.77 -14.42
N GLU A 200 -2.19 24.31 -15.65
CA GLU A 200 -3.45 23.68 -16.06
C GLU A 200 -3.71 22.38 -15.30
N LEU A 201 -2.69 21.52 -15.17
CA LEU A 201 -2.77 20.30 -14.37
C LEU A 201 -3.03 20.57 -12.90
N ASP A 202 -2.39 21.59 -12.30
CA ASP A 202 -2.66 22.00 -10.92
C ASP A 202 -4.08 22.54 -10.73
N SER A 203 -4.61 23.29 -11.72
CA SER A 203 -6.02 23.71 -11.72
C SER A 203 -6.97 22.51 -11.74
N HIS A 204 -6.75 21.55 -12.64
CA HIS A 204 -7.55 20.33 -12.72
C HIS A 204 -7.43 19.45 -11.48
N LEU A 205 -6.24 19.37 -10.87
CA LEU A 205 -6.01 18.64 -9.63
C LEU A 205 -6.85 19.26 -8.50
N LYS A 206 -6.82 20.60 -8.37
CA LYS A 206 -7.64 21.32 -7.40
C LYS A 206 -9.14 21.12 -7.63
N GLU A 207 -9.61 21.20 -8.87
CA GLU A 207 -11.00 20.91 -9.23
C GLU A 207 -11.40 19.48 -8.79
N LEU A 208 -10.59 18.48 -9.14
CA LEU A 208 -10.82 17.09 -8.77
C LEU A 208 -10.78 16.87 -7.25
N GLN A 209 -9.90 17.56 -6.53
CA GLN A 209 -9.86 17.54 -5.07
C GLN A 209 -11.14 18.10 -4.46
N THR A 210 -11.62 19.26 -4.93
CA THR A 210 -12.89 19.81 -4.45
C THR A 210 -14.06 18.87 -4.76
N LEU A 211 -14.09 18.26 -5.95
CA LEU A 211 -15.11 17.29 -6.31
C LEU A 211 -15.05 16.06 -5.38
N LYS A 212 -13.86 15.53 -5.12
CA LYS A 212 -13.65 14.42 -4.19
C LYS A 212 -14.18 14.77 -2.79
N GLU A 213 -13.85 15.95 -2.26
CA GLU A 213 -14.32 16.42 -0.95
C GLU A 213 -15.86 16.57 -0.92
N THR A 214 -16.48 17.08 -1.99
CA THR A 214 -17.95 17.16 -2.05
C THR A 214 -18.61 15.78 -2.04
N ILE A 215 -18.07 14.82 -2.79
CA ILE A 215 -18.58 13.45 -2.83
C ILE A 215 -18.38 12.76 -1.47
N GLU A 216 -17.23 12.96 -0.83
CA GLU A 216 -16.95 12.42 0.50
C GLU A 216 -17.94 12.97 1.54
N ASN A 217 -18.20 14.27 1.52
CA ASN A 217 -19.20 14.90 2.38
C ASN A 217 -20.62 14.36 2.11
N ASP A 218 -20.98 14.15 0.85
CA ASP A 218 -22.27 13.57 0.46
C ASP A 218 -22.42 12.12 0.94
N ILE A 219 -21.35 11.31 0.85
CA ILE A 219 -21.34 9.95 1.37
C ILE A 219 -21.53 9.97 2.88
N VAL A 220 -20.81 10.83 3.60
CA VAL A 220 -20.95 10.97 5.06
C VAL A 220 -22.36 11.42 5.43
N ALA A 221 -22.96 12.37 4.70
CA ALA A 221 -24.33 12.83 4.93
C ALA A 221 -25.36 11.72 4.69
N LYS A 222 -25.21 10.96 3.60
CA LYS A 222 -26.06 9.80 3.29
C LYS A 222 -25.90 8.68 4.31
N SER A 223 -24.67 8.38 4.74
CA SER A 223 -24.41 7.40 5.81
C SER A 223 -25.10 7.81 7.09
N LYS A 224 -24.88 9.05 7.56
CA LYS A 224 -25.54 9.57 8.77
C LYS A 224 -27.07 9.50 8.66
N ARG A 225 -27.63 9.78 7.48
CA ARG A 225 -29.08 9.64 7.24
C ARG A 225 -29.53 8.19 7.36
N LEU A 226 -28.80 7.24 6.78
CA LEU A 226 -29.11 5.80 6.89
C LEU A 226 -28.95 5.30 8.33
N ASP A 227 -27.89 5.71 9.01
CA ASP A 227 -27.63 5.38 10.43
C ASP A 227 -28.73 5.93 11.33
N SER A 228 -29.29 7.11 11.02
CA SER A 228 -30.44 7.67 11.73
C SER A 228 -31.79 7.02 11.37
N LEU A 229 -31.90 6.44 10.18
CA LEU A 229 -33.15 5.81 9.70
C LEU A 229 -33.35 4.44 10.32
N GLY A 230 -32.28 3.65 10.48
CA GLY A 230 -32.31 2.33 11.12
C GLY A 230 -33.04 2.30 12.48
N PRO A 231 -32.65 3.13 13.48
CA PRO A 231 -33.33 3.18 14.78
C PRO A 231 -34.76 3.68 14.66
N ARG A 232 -35.05 4.69 13.83
CA ARG A 232 -36.41 5.20 13.61
C ARG A 232 -37.35 4.12 13.03
N LEU A 233 -36.85 3.31 12.10
CA LEU A 233 -37.61 2.18 11.55
C LEU A 233 -37.85 1.10 12.62
N ARG A 234 -36.86 0.82 13.49
CA ARG A 234 -37.05 -0.10 14.62
C ARG A 234 -38.09 0.42 15.61
N GLU A 235 -38.03 1.70 15.97
CA GLU A 235 -39.03 2.34 16.83
C GLU A 235 -40.43 2.27 16.21
N LEU A 236 -40.55 2.51 14.90
CA LEU A 236 -41.82 2.38 14.18
C LEU A 236 -42.35 0.94 14.22
N ILE A 237 -41.50 -0.07 13.97
CA ILE A 237 -41.89 -1.49 14.06
C ILE A 237 -42.42 -1.79 15.46
N VAL A 238 -41.68 -1.43 16.51
CA VAL A 238 -42.10 -1.64 17.91
C VAL A 238 -43.41 -0.93 18.23
N ALA A 239 -43.58 0.31 17.78
CA ALA A 239 -44.82 1.07 17.99
C ALA A 239 -46.03 0.46 17.27
N THR A 240 -45.83 -0.23 16.13
CA THR A 240 -46.91 -0.88 15.39
C THR A 240 -47.29 -2.27 15.91
N ARG A 241 -46.45 -2.94 16.72
CA ARG A 241 -46.76 -4.26 17.30
C ARG A 241 -48.11 -4.34 18.04
N PRO A 242 -48.48 -3.43 18.96
CA PRO A 242 -49.77 -3.52 19.65
C PRO A 242 -50.98 -3.41 18.69
N LEU A 243 -50.83 -2.67 17.60
CA LEU A 243 -51.86 -2.57 16.57
C LEU A 243 -51.96 -3.86 15.74
N GLN A 244 -50.82 -4.48 15.40
CA GLN A 244 -50.77 -5.77 14.70
C GLN A 244 -51.41 -6.88 15.53
N GLU A 245 -51.18 -6.90 16.84
CA GLU A 245 -51.81 -7.83 17.78
C GLU A 245 -53.33 -7.60 17.86
N ALA A 246 -53.77 -6.34 17.96
CA ALA A 246 -55.19 -5.98 18.01
C ALA A 246 -55.94 -6.36 16.71
N LEU A 247 -55.28 -6.26 15.56
CA LEU A 247 -55.86 -6.61 14.25
C LEU A 247 -55.60 -8.06 13.83
N GLN A 248 -54.91 -8.86 14.65
CA GLN A 248 -54.49 -10.24 14.34
C GLN A 248 -53.75 -10.37 13.00
N MET A 249 -52.91 -9.40 12.66
CA MET A 249 -52.13 -9.39 11.42
C MET A 249 -50.63 -9.63 11.72
N PRO A 250 -50.14 -10.87 11.73
CA PRO A 250 -48.77 -11.19 12.13
C PRO A 250 -47.78 -11.02 10.95
N PHE A 251 -47.60 -9.79 10.46
CA PHE A 251 -46.64 -9.52 9.38
C PHE A 251 -45.19 -9.83 9.81
N GLU A 252 -44.84 -9.58 11.07
CA GLU A 252 -43.48 -9.83 11.62
C GLU A 252 -43.12 -11.32 11.60
N LYS A 253 -44.08 -12.21 11.92
CA LYS A 253 -43.87 -13.67 11.84
C LYS A 253 -43.61 -14.12 10.40
N GLY A 254 -44.33 -13.53 9.43
CA GLY A 254 -44.10 -13.79 8.02
C GLY A 254 -42.72 -13.34 7.54
N TRP A 255 -42.21 -12.21 8.04
CA TRP A 255 -40.86 -11.73 7.72
C TRP A 255 -39.76 -12.56 8.36
N GLU A 256 -39.93 -12.99 9.60
CA GLU A 256 -39.00 -13.90 10.29
C GLU A 256 -38.94 -15.25 9.57
N ILE A 257 -40.09 -15.81 9.20
CA ILE A 257 -40.17 -17.00 8.36
C ILE A 257 -39.46 -16.74 7.01
N GLN A 258 -39.71 -15.63 6.32
CA GLN A 258 -39.07 -15.36 5.03
C GLN A 258 -37.55 -15.20 5.17
N LYS A 259 -37.07 -14.64 6.28
CA LYS A 259 -35.65 -14.49 6.58
C LYS A 259 -34.99 -15.84 6.85
N THR A 260 -35.63 -16.73 7.61
CA THR A 260 -35.11 -18.09 7.86
C THR A 260 -35.17 -18.96 6.60
N VAL A 261 -36.18 -18.78 5.76
CA VAL A 261 -36.34 -19.48 4.48
C VAL A 261 -35.25 -19.11 3.48
N ARG A 262 -34.74 -17.87 3.50
CA ARG A 262 -33.60 -17.46 2.65
C ARG A 262 -32.30 -18.17 3.00
N LEU A 263 -32.13 -18.55 4.27
CA LEU A 263 -30.95 -19.25 4.79
C LEU A 263 -31.00 -20.77 4.56
N LEU A 264 -32.10 -21.27 3.99
CA LEU A 264 -32.35 -22.70 3.81
C LEU A 264 -31.64 -23.22 2.56
N ALA A 265 -31.09 -24.44 2.64
CA ALA A 265 -30.47 -25.08 1.48
C ALA A 265 -31.49 -25.26 0.34
N PRO A 266 -31.07 -25.19 -0.95
CA PRO A 266 -32.00 -25.23 -2.08
C PRO A 266 -32.99 -26.41 -2.08
N PRO A 267 -32.59 -27.65 -1.73
CA PRO A 267 -33.53 -28.78 -1.64
C PRO A 267 -34.56 -28.62 -0.51
N LEU A 268 -34.15 -28.06 0.63
CA LEU A 268 -35.03 -27.80 1.76
C LEU A 268 -35.96 -26.60 1.50
N TYR A 269 -35.50 -25.59 0.76
CA TYR A 269 -36.32 -24.46 0.32
C TYR A 269 -37.46 -24.94 -0.58
N LEU A 270 -37.14 -25.82 -1.56
CA LEU A 270 -38.14 -26.36 -2.47
C LEU A 270 -39.16 -27.23 -1.72
N LEU A 271 -38.70 -28.07 -0.78
CA LEU A 271 -39.57 -28.82 0.12
C LEU A 271 -40.52 -27.88 0.88
N TYR A 272 -39.98 -26.84 1.51
CA TYR A 272 -40.75 -25.88 2.30
C TYR A 272 -41.80 -25.14 1.47
N ALA A 273 -41.42 -24.62 0.30
CA ALA A 273 -42.32 -23.92 -0.60
C ALA A 273 -43.47 -24.82 -1.09
N ASN A 274 -43.15 -26.07 -1.46
CA ASN A 274 -44.15 -27.04 -1.88
C ASN A 274 -45.10 -27.44 -0.75
N MET A 275 -44.58 -27.57 0.48
CA MET A 275 -45.38 -27.97 1.65
C MET A 275 -46.31 -26.85 2.13
N ILE A 276 -45.86 -25.60 2.13
CA ILE A 276 -46.76 -24.47 2.42
C ILE A 276 -47.87 -24.41 1.39
N ALA A 277 -47.51 -24.41 0.10
CA ALA A 277 -48.49 -24.33 -0.98
C ALA A 277 -49.54 -25.44 -0.86
N TYR A 278 -49.11 -26.66 -0.53
CA TYR A 278 -50.04 -27.78 -0.32
C TYR A 278 -50.89 -27.63 0.96
N SER A 279 -50.31 -27.15 2.06
CA SER A 279 -51.04 -26.95 3.33
C SER A 279 -52.12 -25.85 3.21
N GLU A 280 -51.85 -24.80 2.45
CA GLU A 280 -52.78 -23.68 2.24
C GLU A 280 -53.94 -24.06 1.31
N THR A 281 -53.71 -24.92 0.31
CA THR A 281 -54.73 -25.24 -0.71
C THR A 281 -55.53 -26.50 -0.44
N CYS A 282 -54.91 -27.51 0.19
CA CYS A 282 -55.46 -28.87 0.19
C CYS A 282 -55.70 -29.46 1.59
N ASP A 283 -54.99 -29.00 2.63
CA ASP A 283 -54.95 -29.74 3.89
C ASP A 283 -54.54 -28.92 5.12
N ASN A 284 -55.54 -28.49 5.90
CA ASN A 284 -55.33 -27.76 7.16
C ASN A 284 -54.73 -28.63 8.30
N LEU A 285 -54.62 -29.95 8.12
CA LEU A 285 -54.05 -30.86 9.12
C LEU A 285 -52.53 -31.05 8.95
N LEU A 286 -51.93 -30.43 7.94
CA LEU A 286 -50.50 -30.40 7.69
C LEU A 286 -49.91 -29.10 8.28
N SER A 287 -48.84 -29.18 9.07
CA SER A 287 -48.09 -27.98 9.46
C SER A 287 -46.59 -28.15 9.29
N THR A 288 -45.94 -27.11 8.76
CA THR A 288 -44.51 -27.13 8.40
C THR A 288 -43.75 -26.10 9.23
N THR A 289 -42.71 -26.54 9.91
CA THR A 289 -41.85 -25.70 10.77
C THR A 289 -40.40 -25.83 10.36
N ILE A 290 -39.63 -24.74 10.49
CA ILE A 290 -38.19 -24.74 10.27
C ILE A 290 -37.52 -24.76 11.64
N HIS A 291 -36.55 -25.65 11.83
CA HIS A 291 -35.80 -25.79 13.08
C HIS A 291 -34.30 -25.72 12.80
N GLY A 292 -33.53 -25.08 13.68
CA GLY A 292 -32.07 -25.05 13.58
C GLY A 292 -31.43 -23.76 14.07
N ASP A 293 -30.11 -23.67 13.90
CA ASP A 293 -29.33 -22.48 14.24
C ASP A 293 -29.26 -21.51 13.04
N GLU A 294 -29.88 -20.33 13.18
CA GLU A 294 -29.88 -19.29 12.15
C GLU A 294 -28.52 -18.59 11.99
N GLU A 295 -27.68 -18.56 13.02
CA GLU A 295 -26.39 -17.86 12.99
C GLU A 295 -25.35 -18.71 12.26
N GLU A 296 -25.32 -20.01 12.53
CA GLU A 296 -24.47 -20.96 11.83
C GLU A 296 -24.84 -21.04 10.33
N ALA A 297 -26.14 -20.98 10.00
CA ALA A 297 -26.61 -20.95 8.61
C ALA A 297 -26.13 -19.69 7.85
N LYS A 298 -26.17 -18.51 8.48
CA LYS A 298 -25.66 -17.25 7.90
C LYS A 298 -24.16 -17.29 7.64
N GLN A 299 -23.40 -17.94 8.52
CA GLN A 299 -21.94 -18.09 8.36
C GLN A 299 -21.61 -18.99 7.17
N ILE A 300 -22.35 -20.10 6.99
CA ILE A 300 -22.17 -21.01 5.85
C ILE A 300 -22.53 -20.32 4.53
N GLU A 301 -23.63 -19.57 4.46
CA GLU A 301 -24.01 -18.80 3.26
C GLU A 301 -22.95 -17.75 2.90
N SER A 302 -22.45 -17.01 3.89
CA SER A 302 -21.38 -16.01 3.70
C SER A 302 -20.09 -16.66 3.19
N LEU A 303 -19.74 -17.85 3.69
CA LEU A 303 -18.56 -18.61 3.27
C LEU A 303 -18.71 -19.14 1.84
N LEU A 304 -19.88 -19.67 1.48
CA LEU A 304 -20.21 -20.09 0.11
C LEU A 304 -20.12 -18.92 -0.88
N GLN A 305 -20.57 -17.73 -0.48
CA GLN A 305 -20.51 -16.52 -1.31
C GLN A 305 -19.08 -16.02 -1.51
N PHE A 306 -18.22 -16.15 -0.49
CA PHE A 306 -16.77 -15.89 -0.60
C PHE A 306 -16.07 -16.87 -1.56
N GLN A 307 -16.47 -18.14 -1.54
CA GLN A 307 -15.89 -19.18 -2.39
C GLN A 307 -16.25 -18.97 -3.87
N TYR A 308 -17.49 -18.56 -4.15
CA TYR A 308 -17.94 -18.21 -5.51
C TYR A 308 -17.20 -16.99 -6.07
N ASN A 309 -16.93 -15.98 -5.23
CA ASN A 309 -16.19 -14.78 -5.65
C ASN A 309 -14.69 -15.05 -5.89
N SER A 310 -14.09 -16.02 -5.20
CA SER A 310 -12.70 -16.44 -5.44
C SER A 310 -12.51 -17.19 -6.76
N HIS A 311 -13.50 -17.95 -7.23
CA HIS A 311 -13.42 -18.64 -8.53
C HIS A 311 -13.56 -17.73 -9.76
N HIS A 312 -13.98 -16.47 -9.59
CA HIS A 312 -14.04 -15.50 -10.68
C HIS A 312 -12.79 -14.61 -10.82
N ARG A 313 -11.74 -14.81 -10.01
CA ARG A 313 -10.51 -14.01 -10.04
C ARG A 313 -9.26 -14.74 -10.52
N VAL A 314 -9.35 -15.99 -10.97
CA VAL A 314 -8.16 -16.80 -11.35
C VAL A 314 -8.34 -17.50 -12.69
N ASP A 315 -8.86 -16.78 -13.70
CA ASP A 315 -8.79 -17.25 -15.10
C ASP A 315 -8.22 -16.16 -16.01
N SER A 316 -6.92 -15.90 -15.85
CA SER A 316 -6.05 -15.22 -16.82
C SER A 316 -4.60 -15.37 -16.35
N GLY A 317 -3.89 -16.34 -16.92
CA GLY A 317 -2.44 -16.48 -16.71
C GLY A 317 -1.97 -17.92 -16.57
N ASP A 318 -2.05 -18.65 -17.67
CA ASP A 318 -1.31 -19.89 -17.92
C ASP A 318 0.22 -19.62 -17.88
N ASN A 319 0.97 -20.44 -17.13
CA ASN A 319 2.39 -20.80 -17.31
C ASN A 319 2.95 -21.41 -16.01
N ARG A 320 2.96 -22.74 -15.92
CA ARG A 320 3.83 -23.48 -14.98
C ARG A 320 4.94 -24.16 -15.78
N ASP A 321 6.09 -23.51 -15.85
CA ASP A 321 7.36 -24.14 -16.18
C ASP A 321 8.28 -24.05 -14.94
N ARG A 322 8.59 -25.24 -14.40
CA ARG A 322 9.88 -25.71 -13.85
C ARG A 322 10.52 -25.07 -12.60
N ALA A 323 10.97 -26.04 -11.78
CA ALA A 323 12.26 -26.16 -11.09
C ALA A 323 12.32 -25.77 -9.60
N ASP A 324 12.54 -26.82 -8.80
CA ASP A 324 13.38 -26.94 -7.62
C ASP A 324 14.17 -25.69 -7.18
N SER A 325 14.05 -25.38 -5.89
CA SER A 325 15.23 -25.04 -5.09
C SER A 325 14.94 -25.26 -3.62
N ASP A 326 15.54 -26.32 -3.07
CA ASP A 326 15.87 -26.43 -1.65
C ASP A 326 16.74 -25.22 -1.25
N ASN A 327 16.46 -24.62 -0.09
CA ASN A 327 17.52 -24.11 0.78
C ASN A 327 16.98 -23.87 2.21
N ASP A 328 17.54 -24.63 3.14
CA ASP A 328 17.42 -24.46 4.59
C ASP A 328 18.44 -23.42 5.12
N ASP A 329 18.22 -23.02 6.37
CA ASP A 329 19.10 -22.32 7.32
C ASP A 329 19.15 -20.79 7.34
N ASN A 330 18.43 -20.21 8.32
CA ASN A 330 19.09 -19.41 9.37
C ASN A 330 18.24 -19.28 10.65
N ASP A 331 18.69 -19.96 11.71
CA ASP A 331 18.22 -19.85 13.09
C ASP A 331 18.87 -18.64 13.81
N GLN A 332 18.05 -17.75 14.35
CA GLN A 332 18.37 -16.97 15.56
C GLN A 332 17.14 -16.89 16.47
N GLU A 333 17.15 -17.68 17.56
CA GLU A 333 16.33 -17.46 18.76
C GLU A 333 17.27 -17.49 19.97
N PRO A 334 17.03 -16.70 21.03
CA PRO A 334 16.17 -17.20 22.12
C PRO A 334 15.32 -16.05 22.76
N GLU A 335 14.20 -16.23 23.46
CA GLU A 335 13.93 -17.09 24.61
C GLU A 335 12.40 -17.15 24.92
N ARG A 336 11.96 -18.33 25.38
CA ARG A 336 10.79 -18.64 26.26
C ARG A 336 9.41 -18.90 25.63
N GLY A 337 9.31 -20.05 24.94
CA GLY A 337 8.79 -21.29 25.54
C GLY A 337 7.27 -21.47 25.67
N VAL A 338 6.68 -22.29 24.78
CA VAL A 338 6.16 -23.64 25.10
C VAL A 338 6.17 -24.47 23.81
N LYS A 339 6.98 -25.53 23.81
CA LYS A 339 7.08 -26.53 22.74
C LYS A 339 5.75 -27.29 22.58
N LYS A 340 5.07 -27.16 21.43
CA LYS A 340 4.21 -28.22 20.91
C LYS A 340 4.73 -28.68 19.55
N ARG A 341 5.43 -29.81 19.64
CA ARG A 341 5.91 -30.66 18.54
C ARG A 341 4.84 -30.83 17.46
N HIS A 342 5.20 -30.60 16.20
CA HIS A 342 4.54 -31.20 15.04
C HIS A 342 4.68 -32.72 15.16
N ARG A 343 3.74 -33.33 15.87
CA ARG A 343 3.48 -34.76 15.84
C ARG A 343 2.69 -34.96 14.56
N GLY A 344 3.29 -35.61 13.55
CA GLY A 344 2.55 -36.09 12.38
C GLY A 344 1.28 -36.77 12.88
N GLN A 345 0.13 -36.17 12.57
CA GLN A 345 -1.14 -36.78 12.93
C GLN A 345 -1.23 -38.11 12.17
N PRO A 346 -1.60 -39.21 12.85
CA PRO A 346 -1.77 -40.47 12.17
C PRO A 346 -2.82 -40.27 11.07
N LYS A 347 -2.61 -40.85 9.89
CA LYS A 347 -3.55 -40.79 8.74
C LYS A 347 -4.99 -41.19 9.12
N THR A 348 -5.18 -41.87 10.24
CA THR A 348 -6.48 -42.18 10.85
C THR A 348 -7.25 -40.91 11.26
N ASN A 349 -6.60 -39.89 11.83
CA ASN A 349 -7.28 -38.63 12.22
C ASN A 349 -7.75 -37.81 11.01
N LEU A 350 -7.05 -37.88 9.87
CA LEU A 350 -7.45 -37.16 8.66
C LEU A 350 -8.63 -37.86 7.97
N ALA A 351 -8.66 -39.19 7.97
CA ALA A 351 -9.80 -39.96 7.47
C ALA A 351 -11.04 -39.76 8.36
N GLU A 352 -10.87 -39.70 9.69
CA GLU A 352 -11.94 -39.39 10.63
C GLU A 352 -12.44 -37.94 10.50
N GLN A 353 -11.54 -36.96 10.34
CA GLN A 353 -11.94 -35.57 10.06
C GLN A 353 -12.65 -35.42 8.72
N ARG A 354 -12.20 -36.13 7.67
CA ARG A 354 -12.91 -36.18 6.38
C ARG A 354 -14.28 -36.84 6.53
N ARG A 355 -14.40 -37.90 7.32
CA ARG A 355 -15.66 -38.59 7.62
C ARG A 355 -16.64 -37.67 8.35
N GLU A 356 -16.17 -36.98 9.39
CA GLU A 356 -16.93 -35.99 10.15
C GLU A 356 -17.39 -34.84 9.25
N ASN A 357 -16.49 -34.32 8.41
CA ASN A 357 -16.82 -33.26 7.46
C ASN A 357 -17.85 -33.71 6.41
N LEU A 358 -17.82 -34.96 5.93
CA LEU A 358 -18.83 -35.44 4.98
C LEU A 358 -20.22 -35.59 5.63
N LEU A 359 -20.27 -35.93 6.92
CA LEU A 359 -21.50 -36.15 7.67
C LEU A 359 -22.01 -34.87 8.35
N THR A 360 -21.43 -33.69 8.08
CA THR A 360 -21.98 -32.44 8.57
C THR A 360 -23.33 -32.18 7.91
N ALA A 361 -24.37 -32.14 8.74
CA ALA A 361 -25.69 -31.71 8.32
C ALA A 361 -25.73 -30.18 8.23
N HIS A 362 -26.59 -29.69 7.36
CA HIS A 362 -26.96 -28.29 7.34
C HIS A 362 -27.61 -27.91 8.68
N PRO A 363 -27.26 -26.76 9.28
CA PRO A 363 -27.73 -26.37 10.61
C PRO A 363 -29.24 -26.11 10.67
N LEU A 364 -29.87 -25.84 9.52
CA LEU A 364 -31.32 -25.75 9.38
C LEU A 364 -31.93 -27.04 8.80
N CYS A 365 -33.02 -27.49 9.42
CA CYS A 365 -33.83 -28.63 9.02
C CYS A 365 -35.32 -28.23 8.95
N VAL A 366 -36.11 -28.96 8.15
CA VAL A 366 -37.54 -28.70 7.98
C VAL A 366 -38.32 -29.85 8.60
N THR A 367 -39.28 -29.56 9.47
CA THR A 367 -40.18 -30.56 10.05
C THR A 367 -41.57 -30.40 9.48
N VAL A 368 -42.09 -31.47 8.89
CA VAL A 368 -43.46 -31.56 8.38
C VAL A 368 -44.26 -32.44 9.33
N THR A 369 -45.32 -31.90 9.90
CA THR A 369 -46.21 -32.61 10.83
C THR A 369 -47.52 -32.98 10.13
N VAL A 370 -47.80 -34.28 10.06
CA VAL A 370 -49.00 -34.84 9.43
C VAL A 370 -49.92 -35.35 10.53
N ARG A 371 -51.10 -34.75 10.69
CA ARG A 371 -52.14 -35.25 11.62
C ARG A 371 -53.12 -36.22 10.92
N ALA A 372 -53.62 -37.18 11.70
CA ALA A 372 -54.64 -38.14 11.26
C ALA A 372 -56.01 -37.47 11.12
N LYS A 373 -56.83 -37.92 10.14
CA LYS A 373 -58.14 -37.32 9.86
C LYS A 373 -59.24 -37.70 10.87
N GLU A 374 -59.11 -38.85 11.53
CA GLU A 374 -60.04 -39.34 12.55
C GLU A 374 -59.27 -40.17 13.59
N GLY A 375 -59.61 -39.99 14.87
CA GLY A 375 -59.08 -40.82 15.96
C GLY A 375 -60.08 -40.86 17.11
N HIS A 376 -60.73 -42.01 17.29
CA HIS A 376 -61.70 -42.32 18.36
C HIS A 376 -61.05 -42.41 19.77
N LEU A 377 -59.91 -41.75 19.97
CA LEU A 377 -58.96 -41.95 21.07
C LEU A 377 -58.49 -40.64 21.73
N SER A 378 -59.08 -39.49 21.40
CA SER A 378 -58.67 -38.23 22.02
C SER A 378 -59.33 -38.04 23.40
N VAL A 379 -58.62 -38.44 24.46
CA VAL A 379 -58.83 -37.92 25.84
C VAL A 379 -58.20 -36.53 26.00
N SER A 380 -57.45 -36.04 25.00
CA SER A 380 -56.82 -34.72 24.95
C SER A 380 -57.25 -33.95 23.69
N GLU A 381 -57.40 -32.63 23.77
CA GLU A 381 -57.92 -31.73 22.71
C GLU A 381 -57.12 -31.73 21.37
N LYS A 382 -56.04 -32.51 21.23
CA LYS A 382 -55.18 -32.56 20.03
C LYS A 382 -55.11 -33.95 19.40
N LEU A 383 -55.23 -34.00 18.07
CA LEU A 383 -55.12 -35.22 17.24
C LEU A 383 -53.67 -35.72 17.18
N PRO A 384 -53.43 -37.06 17.19
CA PRO A 384 -52.09 -37.62 17.10
C PRO A 384 -51.43 -37.29 15.75
N GLY A 385 -50.18 -36.83 15.81
CA GLY A 385 -49.42 -36.35 14.65
C GLY A 385 -48.10 -37.10 14.46
N LEU A 386 -47.75 -37.32 13.20
CA LEU A 386 -46.43 -37.81 12.79
C LEU A 386 -45.59 -36.61 12.34
N ALA A 387 -44.51 -36.31 13.06
CA ALA A 387 -43.54 -35.29 12.71
C ALA A 387 -42.38 -35.91 11.92
N ILE A 388 -42.10 -35.36 10.74
CA ILE A 388 -41.10 -35.84 9.80
C ILE A 388 -40.07 -34.72 9.62
N THR A 389 -38.88 -34.89 10.19
CA THR A 389 -37.79 -33.91 10.13
C THR A 389 -36.81 -34.26 9.02
N PHE A 390 -36.58 -33.32 8.11
CA PHE A 390 -35.72 -33.43 6.95
C PHE A 390 -34.40 -32.70 7.21
N TYR A 391 -33.29 -33.46 7.21
CA TYR A 391 -31.94 -32.93 7.29
C TYR A 391 -31.29 -32.96 5.90
N TYR A 392 -30.49 -31.96 5.58
CA TYR A 392 -29.74 -31.92 4.32
C TYR A 392 -28.24 -32.04 4.59
N LEU A 393 -27.56 -32.95 3.90
CA LEU A 393 -26.11 -33.10 3.98
C LEU A 393 -25.49 -32.49 2.73
N PRO A 394 -24.93 -31.25 2.78
CA PRO A 394 -24.42 -30.55 1.60
C PRO A 394 -23.26 -31.28 0.92
N ASN A 395 -22.39 -31.95 1.68
CA ASN A 395 -21.19 -32.60 1.14
C ASN A 395 -21.46 -33.90 0.39
N ILE A 396 -22.59 -34.54 0.68
CA ILE A 396 -23.04 -35.80 0.05
C ILE A 396 -24.23 -35.53 -0.90
N ASN A 397 -24.85 -34.35 -0.80
CA ASN A 397 -26.03 -33.91 -1.52
C ASN A 397 -27.19 -34.90 -1.39
N ILE A 398 -27.54 -35.23 -0.14
CA ILE A 398 -28.62 -36.16 0.22
C ILE A 398 -29.48 -35.53 1.30
N VAL A 399 -30.80 -35.74 1.21
CA VAL A 399 -31.74 -35.44 2.30
C VAL A 399 -32.01 -36.70 3.12
N THR A 400 -31.96 -36.60 4.44
CA THR A 400 -32.29 -37.69 5.36
C THR A 400 -33.50 -37.34 6.21
N ILE A 401 -34.24 -38.35 6.64
CA ILE A 401 -35.49 -38.19 7.39
C ILE A 401 -35.39 -38.83 8.76
N ASN A 402 -35.81 -38.11 9.79
CA ASN A 402 -36.09 -38.64 11.11
C ASN A 402 -37.57 -38.48 11.44
N CYS A 403 -38.18 -39.47 12.10
CA CYS A 403 -39.60 -39.46 12.46
C CYS A 403 -39.76 -39.35 13.97
N SER A 404 -40.64 -38.47 14.44
CA SER A 404 -41.04 -38.38 15.83
C SER A 404 -42.56 -38.34 15.97
N LEU A 405 -43.06 -38.93 17.06
CA LEU A 405 -44.47 -38.92 17.40
C LEU A 405 -44.80 -37.65 18.16
N THR A 406 -45.86 -36.96 17.75
CA THR A 406 -46.36 -35.75 18.40
C THR A 406 -47.76 -36.03 18.96
N ASP A 407 -48.00 -35.62 20.20
CA ASP A 407 -49.30 -35.76 20.88
C ASP A 407 -49.83 -37.21 20.98
N PHE A 408 -48.93 -38.20 21.16
CA PHE A 408 -49.29 -39.60 21.37
C PHE A 408 -48.33 -40.31 22.35
N THR A 409 -48.87 -40.96 23.38
CA THR A 409 -48.10 -41.77 24.33
C THR A 409 -48.31 -43.25 24.05
N ILE A 410 -47.23 -43.99 23.78
CA ILE A 410 -47.27 -45.43 23.52
C ILE A 410 -47.68 -46.16 24.80
N ALA A 411 -48.72 -47.00 24.71
CA ALA A 411 -49.13 -47.92 25.77
C ALA A 411 -49.11 -49.36 25.21
N GLY A 412 -48.49 -50.29 25.95
CA GLY A 412 -48.29 -51.68 25.53
C GLY A 412 -46.85 -52.01 25.15
N THR A 413 -46.44 -53.26 25.34
CA THR A 413 -45.06 -53.72 25.08
C THR A 413 -44.87 -54.17 23.63
N ALA A 414 -45.84 -54.89 23.04
CA ALA A 414 -45.78 -55.32 21.65
C ALA A 414 -46.13 -54.18 20.66
N THR A 415 -46.81 -53.14 21.14
CA THR A 415 -47.16 -51.96 20.34
C THR A 415 -45.96 -51.02 20.10
N SER A 416 -44.88 -51.16 20.88
CA SER A 416 -43.67 -50.35 20.78
C SER A 416 -42.85 -50.61 19.49
N ASP A 417 -42.82 -51.86 19.01
CA ASP A 417 -42.09 -52.24 17.79
C ASP A 417 -42.78 -51.74 16.50
N ILE A 418 -44.10 -51.57 16.54
CA ILE A 418 -44.91 -51.09 15.39
C ILE A 418 -44.78 -49.58 15.20
N LEU A 419 -44.63 -48.86 16.31
CA LEU A 419 -44.42 -47.42 16.36
C LEU A 419 -42.94 -47.05 16.50
N SER A 420 -42.03 -48.00 16.23
CA SER A 420 -40.60 -47.73 16.23
C SER A 420 -40.24 -46.70 15.17
N MET A 421 -39.62 -45.61 15.62
CA MET A 421 -39.30 -44.41 14.83
C MET A 421 -38.49 -44.72 13.56
N ASP A 422 -37.77 -45.85 13.56
CA ASP A 422 -36.95 -46.32 12.44
C ASP A 422 -37.73 -47.03 11.31
N THR A 423 -38.93 -47.56 11.56
CA THR A 423 -39.64 -48.50 10.64
C THR A 423 -41.03 -48.05 10.21
N ILE A 424 -41.52 -46.92 10.71
CA ILE A 424 -42.85 -46.40 10.37
C ILE A 424 -42.98 -46.13 8.86
N LEU A 425 -41.95 -45.54 8.25
CA LEU A 425 -41.93 -45.11 6.85
C LEU A 425 -41.07 -46.02 5.92
N SER A 426 -40.58 -47.15 6.41
CA SER A 426 -39.90 -48.12 5.53
C SER A 426 -40.90 -48.74 4.55
N GLU A 427 -40.46 -48.93 3.31
CA GLU A 427 -41.23 -49.54 2.22
C GLU A 427 -42.57 -48.82 1.95
N LEU A 428 -42.55 -47.48 1.92
CA LEU A 428 -43.67 -46.69 1.42
C LEU A 428 -43.88 -46.89 -0.10
N PHE A 429 -42.77 -47.16 -0.80
CA PHE A 429 -42.71 -47.56 -2.20
C PHE A 429 -41.90 -48.86 -2.32
N SER A 430 -42.20 -49.68 -3.32
CA SER A 430 -41.54 -50.98 -3.53
C SER A 430 -40.02 -50.83 -3.60
N ASN A 431 -39.30 -51.63 -2.82
CA ASN A 431 -37.83 -51.65 -2.70
C ASN A 431 -37.18 -50.39 -2.07
N ASP A 432 -37.92 -49.54 -1.34
CA ASP A 432 -37.35 -48.39 -0.61
C ASP A 432 -37.23 -48.69 0.90
N THR A 433 -36.16 -49.37 1.30
CA THR A 433 -35.86 -49.73 2.69
C THR A 433 -35.14 -48.60 3.45
N GLY A 434 -34.63 -47.58 2.74
CA GLY A 434 -33.81 -46.50 3.31
C GLY A 434 -32.45 -46.97 3.84
N LEU A 435 -31.98 -48.15 3.40
CA LEU A 435 -30.70 -48.74 3.82
C LEU A 435 -29.54 -48.45 2.85
N GLU A 436 -29.83 -48.04 1.62
CA GLU A 436 -28.82 -47.63 0.64
C GLU A 436 -28.89 -46.12 0.37
N SER A 437 -27.76 -45.50 0.05
CA SER A 437 -27.73 -44.11 -0.42
C SER A 437 -28.31 -44.00 -1.84
N PRO A 438 -29.30 -43.12 -2.07
CA PRO A 438 -29.89 -42.93 -3.40
C PRO A 438 -28.93 -42.36 -4.45
N ASN A 439 -27.87 -41.66 -4.00
CA ASN A 439 -26.89 -41.03 -4.88
C ASN A 439 -25.72 -41.99 -5.19
N PRO A 440 -25.47 -42.34 -6.48
CA PRO A 440 -24.32 -43.15 -6.87
C PRO A 440 -22.97 -42.52 -6.48
N ARG A 441 -22.88 -41.18 -6.42
CA ARG A 441 -21.67 -40.46 -6.00
C ARG A 441 -21.25 -40.82 -4.58
N THR A 442 -22.23 -41.03 -3.70
CA THR A 442 -22.00 -41.40 -2.31
C THR A 442 -21.34 -42.77 -2.22
N LYS A 443 -21.64 -43.71 -3.12
CA LYS A 443 -20.96 -45.01 -3.17
C LYS A 443 -19.46 -44.86 -3.44
N TYR A 444 -19.07 -43.99 -4.37
CA TYR A 444 -17.66 -43.70 -4.66
C TYR A 444 -16.96 -42.93 -3.53
N GLN A 445 -17.63 -41.91 -2.97
CA GLN A 445 -17.09 -41.14 -1.84
C GLN A 445 -16.90 -41.98 -0.58
N LEU A 446 -17.77 -42.95 -0.33
CA LEU A 446 -17.65 -43.88 0.78
C LEU A 446 -16.58 -44.94 0.52
N GLN A 447 -16.45 -45.43 -0.72
CA GLN A 447 -15.39 -46.38 -1.11
C GLN A 447 -13.97 -45.81 -0.92
N GLU A 448 -13.78 -44.51 -1.07
CA GLU A 448 -12.48 -43.86 -0.78
C GLU A 448 -12.14 -43.81 0.72
N ILE A 449 -13.10 -44.06 1.62
CA ILE A 449 -12.99 -43.79 3.06
C ILE A 449 -13.24 -45.04 3.91
N THR A 450 -14.02 -46.02 3.44
CA THR A 450 -14.40 -47.24 4.19
C THR A 450 -14.74 -48.40 3.23
N GLU A 451 -14.29 -49.62 3.54
CA GLU A 451 -14.46 -50.81 2.68
C GLU A 451 -15.88 -51.42 2.72
N ASP A 452 -16.72 -51.11 3.72
CA ASP A 452 -18.04 -51.73 3.91
C ASP A 452 -19.23 -50.75 3.80
N ALA A 453 -20.16 -51.05 2.88
CA ALA A 453 -21.39 -50.29 2.64
C ALA A 453 -22.37 -50.31 3.84
N ASN A 454 -22.29 -51.33 4.71
CA ASN A 454 -23.19 -51.50 5.86
C ASN A 454 -22.87 -50.55 7.04
N MET A 455 -21.67 -49.95 7.06
CA MET A 455 -21.30 -48.96 8.10
C MET A 455 -21.95 -47.60 7.90
N PHE A 456 -22.44 -47.27 6.70
CA PHE A 456 -23.09 -45.99 6.42
C PHE A 456 -24.33 -45.77 7.30
N ILE A 457 -25.17 -46.79 7.46
CA ILE A 457 -26.37 -46.72 8.31
C ILE A 457 -26.01 -46.64 9.80
N SER A 458 -24.96 -47.34 10.23
CA SER A 458 -24.47 -47.24 11.60
C SER A 458 -23.97 -45.82 11.92
N LEU A 459 -23.27 -45.18 10.97
CA LEU A 459 -22.79 -43.81 11.09
C LEU A 459 -23.92 -42.77 11.10
N LEU A 460 -24.97 -42.95 10.28
CA LEU A 460 -26.15 -42.09 10.34
C LEU A 460 -26.93 -42.25 11.66
N LYS A 461 -27.01 -43.48 12.19
CA LYS A 461 -27.61 -43.75 13.50
C LYS A 461 -26.81 -43.15 14.65
N GLU A 462 -25.47 -43.24 14.60
CA GLU A 462 -24.57 -42.67 15.61
C GLU A 462 -24.68 -41.14 15.69
N LYS A 463 -24.90 -40.47 14.54
CA LYS A 463 -25.12 -39.02 14.45
C LYS A 463 -26.59 -38.59 14.54
N ALA A 464 -27.52 -39.52 14.75
CA ALA A 464 -28.97 -39.28 14.75
C ALA A 464 -29.52 -38.59 13.48
N LEU A 465 -28.85 -38.79 12.33
CA LEU A 465 -29.15 -38.11 11.06
C LEU A 465 -30.29 -38.75 10.26
N GLY A 466 -30.97 -39.77 10.80
CA GLY A 466 -32.15 -40.39 10.15
C GLY A 466 -31.80 -41.28 8.94
N LYS A 467 -32.80 -41.59 8.10
CA LYS A 467 -32.66 -42.49 6.94
C LYS A 467 -32.86 -41.76 5.59
N PRO A 468 -32.03 -42.05 4.57
CA PRO A 468 -32.19 -41.46 3.24
C PRO A 468 -33.15 -42.28 2.37
N TYR A 469 -34.44 -41.92 2.38
CA TYR A 469 -35.40 -42.55 1.47
C TYR A 469 -35.35 -41.95 0.06
N ARG A 470 -35.74 -42.72 -0.95
CA ARG A 470 -35.80 -42.23 -2.34
C ARG A 470 -36.94 -41.23 -2.52
N TRP A 471 -38.11 -41.52 -1.96
CA TRP A 471 -39.25 -40.60 -2.02
C TRP A 471 -38.95 -39.25 -1.35
N ALA A 472 -38.05 -39.22 -0.35
CA ALA A 472 -37.61 -38.00 0.31
C ALA A 472 -36.80 -37.09 -0.60
N GLN A 473 -35.95 -37.68 -1.45
CA GLN A 473 -35.17 -36.95 -2.45
C GLN A 473 -36.08 -36.36 -3.52
N GLU A 474 -37.02 -37.16 -4.04
CA GLU A 474 -38.01 -36.74 -5.03
C GLU A 474 -38.88 -35.59 -4.52
N LEU A 475 -39.25 -35.61 -3.22
CA LEU A 475 -40.00 -34.55 -2.55
C LEU A 475 -39.21 -33.22 -2.46
N CYS A 476 -37.89 -33.30 -2.36
CA CYS A 476 -36.98 -32.14 -2.30
C CYS A 476 -36.41 -31.74 -3.67
N GLY A 477 -36.87 -32.37 -4.77
CA GLY A 477 -36.42 -32.09 -6.14
C GLY A 477 -35.04 -32.64 -6.50
N LEU A 478 -34.51 -33.58 -5.72
CA LEU A 478 -33.26 -34.29 -6.01
C LEU A 478 -33.58 -35.57 -6.79
N GLU A 479 -33.32 -35.57 -8.09
CA GLU A 479 -33.54 -36.73 -8.95
C GLU A 479 -32.22 -37.49 -9.17
N PHE A 480 -32.19 -38.76 -8.75
CA PHE A 480 -31.04 -39.64 -8.96
C PHE A 480 -31.37 -40.70 -10.01
N ILE A 481 -30.47 -40.90 -10.97
CA ILE A 481 -30.60 -41.94 -11.99
C ILE A 481 -30.47 -43.31 -11.30
N SER A 482 -31.59 -44.00 -11.16
CA SER A 482 -31.64 -45.37 -10.63
C SER A 482 -31.49 -46.37 -11.77
N ALA A 483 -30.68 -47.41 -11.57
CA ALA A 483 -30.56 -48.49 -12.54
C ALA A 483 -31.92 -49.20 -12.73
N PRO A 484 -32.46 -49.31 -13.96
CA PRO A 484 -33.78 -49.89 -14.18
C PRO A 484 -33.73 -51.41 -14.04
N GLY A 485 -34.17 -51.92 -12.89
CA GLY A 485 -34.54 -53.33 -12.73
C GLY A 485 -35.91 -53.62 -13.36
N ASN A 486 -36.01 -53.54 -14.69
CA ASN A 486 -36.93 -54.25 -15.60
C ASN A 486 -37.15 -53.49 -16.91
N ARG A 487 -36.89 -54.15 -18.05
CA ARG A 487 -36.92 -53.65 -19.43
C ARG A 487 -38.32 -53.26 -19.99
N SER A 488 -39.34 -53.08 -19.15
CA SER A 488 -40.70 -52.71 -19.61
C SER A 488 -40.99 -51.20 -19.58
N PHE A 489 -40.11 -50.37 -18.98
CA PHE A 489 -40.33 -48.92 -18.85
C PHE A 489 -39.71 -48.10 -19.99
N MET A 490 -39.37 -48.77 -21.10
CA MET A 490 -38.78 -48.12 -22.27
C MET A 490 -39.85 -47.41 -23.15
N HIS A 491 -41.00 -47.04 -22.58
CA HIS A 491 -42.03 -46.18 -23.20
C HIS A 491 -42.42 -44.99 -22.31
N SER A 492 -41.87 -44.89 -21.10
CA SER A 492 -42.20 -43.81 -20.17
C SER A 492 -41.25 -42.62 -20.27
N TYR A 493 -40.05 -42.76 -20.85
CA TYR A 493 -39.07 -41.67 -20.92
C TYR A 493 -39.50 -40.47 -21.78
N GLU A 494 -40.41 -40.65 -22.74
CA GLU A 494 -40.99 -39.50 -23.47
C GLU A 494 -42.04 -38.73 -22.66
N THR A 495 -42.68 -39.38 -21.68
CA THR A 495 -43.70 -38.75 -20.83
C THR A 495 -43.08 -38.06 -19.60
N PHE A 496 -41.89 -38.49 -19.15
CA PHE A 496 -41.21 -37.99 -17.95
C PHE A 496 -40.47 -36.65 -18.13
N LEU A 497 -40.22 -36.20 -19.36
CA LEU A 497 -39.60 -34.88 -19.63
C LEU A 497 -40.57 -33.70 -19.51
N LYS A 498 -41.85 -33.94 -19.21
CA LYS A 498 -42.79 -32.87 -18.86
C LYS A 498 -42.61 -32.50 -17.39
N ALA A 499 -42.33 -31.23 -17.15
CA ALA A 499 -42.24 -30.54 -15.86
C ALA A 499 -43.51 -30.60 -14.96
N ASP A 500 -44.41 -31.58 -15.20
CA ASP A 500 -45.66 -31.82 -14.47
C ASP A 500 -45.56 -32.97 -13.43
N CYS A 501 -44.42 -33.68 -13.36
CA CYS A 501 -44.31 -34.85 -12.47
C CYS A 501 -44.15 -34.49 -10.98
N SER A 502 -43.50 -33.37 -10.60
CA SER A 502 -43.35 -33.01 -9.18
C SER A 502 -44.72 -32.72 -8.52
N GLN A 503 -45.61 -32.03 -9.22
CA GLN A 503 -46.91 -31.62 -8.69
C GLN A 503 -47.89 -32.78 -8.48
N LYS A 504 -47.80 -33.88 -9.24
CA LYS A 504 -48.63 -35.08 -9.04
C LYS A 504 -48.03 -36.07 -8.05
N THR A 505 -46.71 -36.03 -7.87
CA THR A 505 -45.99 -36.96 -6.99
C THR A 505 -46.10 -36.52 -5.53
N ILE A 506 -46.03 -35.22 -5.25
CA ILE A 506 -46.08 -34.68 -3.88
C ILE A 506 -47.40 -35.01 -3.15
N PRO A 507 -48.60 -34.74 -3.71
CA PRO A 507 -49.86 -35.14 -3.09
C PRO A 507 -50.02 -36.66 -2.97
N SER A 508 -49.45 -37.42 -3.91
CA SER A 508 -49.48 -38.89 -3.89
C SER A 508 -48.62 -39.46 -2.75
N ILE A 509 -47.40 -38.94 -2.58
CA ILE A 509 -46.50 -39.27 -1.46
C ILE A 509 -47.16 -38.91 -0.13
N LEU A 510 -47.66 -37.68 0.02
CA LEU A 510 -48.33 -37.23 1.26
C LEU A 510 -49.56 -38.06 1.59
N ARG A 511 -50.38 -38.42 0.59
CA ARG A 511 -51.53 -39.32 0.79
C ARG A 511 -51.07 -40.69 1.27
N LYS A 512 -50.01 -41.25 0.67
CA LYS A 512 -49.45 -42.54 1.09
C LYS A 512 -48.90 -42.49 2.52
N ILE A 513 -48.16 -41.45 2.88
CA ILE A 513 -47.65 -41.23 4.23
C ILE A 513 -48.82 -41.20 5.22
N ARG A 514 -49.88 -40.44 4.91
CA ARG A 514 -51.08 -40.40 5.75
C ARG A 514 -51.76 -41.76 5.85
N THR A 515 -52.00 -42.46 4.75
CA THR A 515 -52.62 -43.80 4.79
C THR A 515 -51.78 -44.80 5.57
N ARG A 516 -50.45 -44.71 5.50
CA ARG A 516 -49.54 -45.55 6.29
C ARG A 516 -49.61 -45.18 7.76
N TRP A 517 -49.66 -43.89 8.10
CA TRP A 517 -49.82 -43.42 9.47
C TRP A 517 -51.15 -43.87 10.07
N GLU A 518 -52.25 -43.72 9.34
CA GLU A 518 -53.59 -44.18 9.74
C GLU A 518 -53.65 -45.70 9.90
N ALA A 519 -53.08 -46.46 8.95
CA ALA A 519 -53.00 -47.92 9.05
C ALA A 519 -52.15 -48.38 10.24
N ARG A 520 -51.05 -47.68 10.56
CA ARG A 520 -50.22 -47.96 11.75
C ARG A 520 -50.96 -47.63 13.04
N LEU A 521 -51.75 -46.55 13.07
CA LEU A 521 -52.59 -46.19 14.21
C LEU A 521 -53.71 -47.21 14.43
N GLN A 522 -54.36 -47.68 13.36
CA GLN A 522 -55.36 -48.75 13.42
C GLN A 522 -54.75 -50.08 13.85
N LEU A 523 -53.58 -50.44 13.34
CA LEU A 523 -52.87 -51.66 13.74
C LEU A 523 -52.37 -51.57 15.19
N TYR A 524 -51.94 -50.39 15.64
CA TYR A 524 -51.66 -50.13 17.04
C TYR A 524 -52.91 -50.37 17.90
N GLN A 525 -54.07 -49.85 17.48
CA GLN A 525 -55.34 -50.06 18.18
C GLN A 525 -55.70 -51.55 18.25
N GLN A 526 -55.65 -52.26 17.12
CA GLN A 526 -55.94 -53.69 17.06
C GLN A 526 -55.01 -54.50 17.97
N ILE A 527 -53.73 -54.16 18.03
CA ILE A 527 -52.77 -54.89 18.87
C ILE A 527 -52.91 -54.52 20.34
N TYR A 528 -53.22 -53.26 20.65
CA TYR A 528 -53.60 -52.85 21.99
C TYR A 528 -54.88 -53.56 22.46
N GLU A 529 -55.88 -53.72 21.59
CA GLU A 529 -57.10 -54.49 21.82
C GLU A 529 -56.81 -56.00 22.00
N LEU A 530 -55.89 -56.56 21.21
CA LEU A 530 -55.42 -57.95 21.37
C LEU A 530 -54.65 -58.16 22.69
N GLU A 531 -53.77 -57.23 23.09
CA GLU A 531 -53.04 -57.27 24.37
C GLU A 531 -54.00 -57.10 25.56
N SER A 532 -54.99 -56.22 25.44
CA SER A 532 -56.03 -56.00 26.45
C SER A 532 -57.14 -57.07 26.44
N LYS A 533 -57.03 -58.06 25.55
CA LYS A 533 -57.94 -59.22 25.41
C LYS A 533 -59.37 -58.87 24.99
N LEU A 534 -59.57 -57.68 24.43
CA LEU A 534 -60.83 -57.17 23.92
C LEU A 534 -60.85 -57.33 22.40
N ILE A 535 -61.02 -58.57 21.91
CA ILE A 535 -61.18 -58.81 20.47
C ILE A 535 -62.63 -58.50 20.10
N ASP A 536 -62.84 -57.48 19.28
CA ASP A 536 -64.15 -57.18 18.72
C ASP A 536 -64.52 -58.25 17.67
N THR A 537 -65.54 -59.06 17.96
CA THR A 537 -65.96 -60.21 17.11
C THR A 537 -67.02 -59.83 16.07
N SER A 538 -67.28 -58.53 15.91
CA SER A 538 -68.32 -57.96 15.04
C SER A 538 -68.10 -58.17 13.53
N ILE A 539 -66.90 -58.58 13.10
CA ILE A 539 -66.55 -58.73 11.67
C ILE A 539 -67.00 -60.07 11.07
N ASN A 540 -67.35 -61.08 11.87
CA ASN A 540 -67.79 -62.39 11.34
C ASN A 540 -69.33 -62.52 11.17
N ASN A 541 -69.99 -61.45 10.75
CA ASN A 541 -71.42 -61.45 10.39
C ASN A 541 -71.68 -61.77 8.91
N GLU A 542 -70.89 -62.63 8.27
CA GLU A 542 -71.24 -63.06 6.89
C GLU A 542 -72.37 -64.09 6.85
N HIS A 543 -72.72 -64.75 7.96
CA HIS A 543 -73.74 -65.82 7.97
C HIS A 543 -74.52 -65.92 9.30
N ASP A 544 -75.21 -64.85 9.76
CA ASP A 544 -76.35 -64.78 10.71
C ASP A 544 -76.50 -65.86 11.85
N HIS A 545 -75.41 -66.48 12.26
CA HIS A 545 -75.34 -67.51 13.29
C HIS A 545 -74.13 -67.21 14.17
N PRO A 546 -74.33 -67.11 15.50
CA PRO A 546 -73.21 -66.92 16.41
C PRO A 546 -72.36 -68.19 16.40
N ILE A 547 -71.21 -68.12 15.75
CA ILE A 547 -70.18 -69.15 15.87
C ILE A 547 -69.75 -69.13 17.34
N ARG A 548 -70.04 -70.20 18.09
CA ARG A 548 -69.49 -70.37 19.44
C ARG A 548 -67.98 -70.57 19.30
N ILE A 549 -67.21 -69.55 19.63
CA ILE A 549 -65.76 -69.59 19.62
C ILE A 549 -65.30 -70.24 20.93
N SER A 550 -64.70 -71.43 20.83
CA SER A 550 -64.22 -72.21 21.99
C SER A 550 -62.77 -71.88 22.40
N CYS A 551 -62.09 -71.02 21.63
CA CYS A 551 -60.68 -70.70 21.80
C CYS A 551 -60.51 -69.22 22.15
N THR A 552 -59.79 -68.93 23.23
CA THR A 552 -59.46 -67.56 23.64
C THR A 552 -57.96 -67.31 23.47
N LEU A 553 -57.61 -66.10 23.02
CA LEU A 553 -56.21 -65.69 22.89
C LEU A 553 -55.62 -65.49 24.29
N LEU A 554 -54.77 -66.42 24.71
CA LEU A 554 -54.10 -66.38 26.02
C LEU A 554 -52.87 -65.46 26.02
N GLN A 555 -52.16 -65.40 24.90
CA GLN A 555 -50.96 -64.60 24.69
C GLN A 555 -50.84 -64.22 23.21
N TRP A 556 -50.44 -62.98 22.95
CA TRP A 556 -50.08 -62.43 21.64
C TRP A 556 -48.60 -62.07 21.67
#